data_AF-A0A1C4XEC2-F1
#
_entry.id   AF-A0A1C4XEC2-F1
#
_cell.length_a   1.000
_cell.length_b   1.000
_cell.length_c   1.000
_cell.angle_alpha   90.00
_cell.angle_beta   90.00
_cell.angle_gamma   90.00
#
_symmetry.space_group_name_H-M   'P 1'
#
loop_
_entity.id
_entity.type
_entity.pdbx_description
1 polymer ?
#
loop_
_entity_poly.entity_id
_entity_poly.type
_entity_poly.pdbx_seq_one_letter_code
_entity_poly.pdbx_strand_id
1 'polypeptide(L)'
;MTTHTFRHDGRTYSVNAEAVRVALADLVREDLHEHWVEIDGARWPVKQVFGAVTGLHRSAFTSHTALRHLQALKLPTSLRTKGDVHARTNLSSVSSEVRPGLAAAFATLLAFLGSADLTGRISDLEARLNGVDRRAVSSLAEEAGMGSELLRAALLVRQHAGRLSDVIHAAAITLVLPKILEDGERVVRRPSLAAGNDLSRPYDLETDRRIAEFKVSVWKGADAMRKRGVFADLVHLALDTSGRRPQLYVAGPPAIHFLRGARGTAEWGLNRSSPRLRQGFEERFGPLDVPIRDFTAGPAGRVELIDLTVLLPEVAAAII
;
A
#
# COMPACT_ATOMS: atom_id res chain seq x y z
N MET A 1 1.93 33.11 -15.17
CA MET A 1 1.64 31.70 -15.52
C MET A 1 2.29 30.81 -14.48
N THR A 2 1.54 29.92 -13.82
CA THR A 2 2.09 29.06 -12.77
C THR A 2 2.73 27.82 -13.40
N THR A 3 4.05 27.76 -13.33
CA THR A 3 4.85 26.61 -13.75
C THR A 3 5.23 25.81 -12.51
N HIS A 4 4.88 24.53 -12.47
CA HIS A 4 5.19 23.61 -11.38
C HIS A 4 6.31 22.66 -11.83
N THR A 5 7.45 22.73 -11.14
CA THR A 5 8.61 21.86 -11.39
C THR A 5 8.71 20.80 -10.30
N PHE A 6 8.90 19.54 -10.68
CA PHE A 6 9.04 18.44 -9.73
C PHE A 6 9.97 17.35 -10.27
N ARG A 7 10.48 16.52 -9.35
CA ARG A 7 11.33 15.38 -9.70
C ARG A 7 10.56 14.07 -9.52
N HIS A 8 10.59 13.21 -10.54
CA HIS A 8 10.02 11.87 -10.52
C HIS A 8 11.00 10.90 -11.17
N ASP A 9 11.31 9.77 -10.51
CA ASP A 9 12.31 8.78 -10.95
C ASP A 9 13.63 9.38 -11.46
N GLY A 10 14.14 10.37 -10.72
CA GLY A 10 15.43 11.02 -11.01
C GLY A 10 15.39 12.04 -12.16
N ARG A 11 14.27 12.19 -12.88
CA ARG A 11 14.08 13.18 -13.95
C ARG A 11 13.31 14.39 -13.45
N THR A 12 13.64 15.57 -13.96
CA THR A 12 12.96 16.83 -13.65
C THR A 12 11.90 17.11 -14.71
N TYR A 13 10.68 17.36 -14.26
CA TYR A 13 9.53 17.70 -15.09
C TYR A 13 9.11 19.13 -14.78
N SER A 14 8.72 19.88 -15.81
CA SER A 14 8.15 21.22 -15.68
C SER A 14 6.82 21.23 -16.42
N VAL A 15 5.74 21.49 -15.69
CA VAL A 15 4.38 21.50 -16.23
C VAL A 15 3.75 22.86 -15.95
N ASN A 16 2.97 23.37 -16.89
CA ASN A 16 2.14 24.55 -16.71
C ASN A 16 0.70 24.28 -17.20
N ALA A 17 -0.23 25.18 -16.88
CA ALA A 17 -1.64 25.03 -17.25
C ALA A 17 -1.88 24.95 -18.77
N GLU A 18 -1.04 25.57 -19.59
CA GLU A 18 -1.18 25.56 -21.04
C GLU A 18 -0.77 24.21 -21.64
N ALA A 19 0.34 23.64 -21.17
CA ALA A 19 0.78 22.30 -21.54
C ALA A 19 -0.28 21.24 -21.18
N VAL A 20 -0.99 21.44 -20.07
CA VAL A 20 -2.12 20.58 -19.68
C VAL A 20 -3.26 20.67 -20.70
N ARG A 21 -3.66 21.87 -21.15
CA ARG A 21 -4.72 22.03 -22.15
C ARG A 21 -4.35 21.40 -23.49
N VAL A 22 -3.15 21.68 -23.99
CA VAL A 22 -2.64 21.11 -25.25
C VAL A 22 -2.63 19.57 -25.20
N ALA A 23 -2.20 18.99 -24.08
CA ALA A 23 -2.15 17.53 -23.91
C ALA A 23 -3.52 16.85 -23.87
N LEU A 24 -4.60 17.61 -23.64
CA LEU A 24 -5.97 17.09 -23.55
C LEU A 24 -6.82 17.33 -24.81
N ALA A 25 -6.35 18.17 -25.75
CA ALA A 25 -7.13 18.60 -26.90
C ALA A 25 -7.70 17.44 -27.74
N ASP A 26 -6.95 16.33 -27.85
CA ASP A 26 -7.32 15.16 -28.65
C ASP A 26 -7.71 13.92 -27.82
N LEU A 27 -7.84 14.06 -26.49
CA LEU A 27 -8.15 12.92 -25.62
C LEU A 27 -9.65 12.77 -25.36
N VAL A 28 -10.14 11.54 -25.48
CA VAL A 28 -11.46 11.19 -24.98
C VAL A 28 -11.37 11.06 -23.46
N ARG A 29 -12.21 11.82 -22.76
CA ARG A 29 -12.34 11.78 -21.30
C ARG A 29 -12.81 10.40 -20.86
N GLU A 30 -12.09 9.81 -19.91
CA GLU A 30 -12.45 8.55 -19.27
C GLU A 30 -13.47 8.75 -18.14
N ASP A 31 -14.06 7.65 -17.68
CA ASP A 31 -14.98 7.64 -16.54
C ASP A 31 -14.34 8.25 -15.30
N LEU A 32 -15.10 9.11 -14.62
CA LEU A 32 -14.63 9.82 -13.44
C LEU A 32 -14.54 8.88 -12.23
N HIS A 33 -13.44 9.02 -11.50
CA HIS A 33 -13.21 8.35 -10.21
C HIS A 33 -13.13 9.39 -9.08
N GLU A 34 -12.79 8.93 -7.87
CA GLU A 34 -12.66 9.74 -6.65
C GLU A 34 -11.77 11.00 -6.82
N HIS A 35 -10.71 10.92 -7.62
CA HIS A 35 -9.77 12.03 -7.83
C HIS A 35 -9.89 12.62 -9.24
N TRP A 36 -10.21 13.91 -9.31
CA TRP A 36 -10.38 14.65 -10.56
C TRP A 36 -9.72 16.03 -10.51
N VAL A 37 -9.46 16.59 -11.69
CA VAL A 37 -9.04 17.99 -11.92
C VAL A 37 -10.00 18.61 -12.93
N GLU A 38 -10.40 19.86 -12.71
CA GLU A 38 -11.23 20.63 -13.63
C GLU A 38 -10.35 21.46 -14.56
N ILE A 39 -10.58 21.30 -15.86
CA ILE A 39 -9.86 21.98 -16.93
C ILE A 39 -10.92 22.44 -17.93
N ASP A 40 -10.96 23.75 -18.16
CA ASP A 40 -11.92 24.41 -19.07
C ASP A 40 -13.39 24.00 -18.81
N GLY A 41 -13.77 23.94 -17.53
CA GLY A 41 -15.13 23.59 -17.09
C GLY A 41 -15.47 22.10 -17.12
N ALA A 42 -14.54 21.23 -17.55
CA ALA A 42 -14.72 19.78 -17.56
C ALA A 42 -13.85 19.11 -16.48
N ARG A 43 -14.43 18.14 -15.75
CA ARG A 43 -13.68 17.28 -14.84
C ARG A 43 -13.00 16.15 -15.59
N TRP A 44 -11.74 15.90 -15.27
CA TRP A 44 -10.90 14.85 -15.84
C TRP A 44 -10.26 13.99 -14.73
N PRO A 45 -10.08 12.68 -14.94
CA PRO A 45 -9.32 11.84 -14.02
C PRO A 45 -7.87 12.32 -13.88
N VAL A 46 -7.39 12.50 -12.65
CA VAL A 46 -6.04 13.08 -12.41
C VAL A 46 -4.92 12.27 -13.05
N LYS A 47 -5.05 10.94 -13.13
CA LYS A 47 -4.02 10.08 -13.75
C LYS A 47 -4.00 10.19 -15.27
N GLN A 48 -5.16 10.44 -15.89
CA GLN A 48 -5.26 10.69 -17.32
C GLN A 48 -4.53 11.98 -17.67
N VAL A 49 -4.88 13.07 -16.98
CA VAL A 49 -4.27 14.39 -17.19
C VAL A 49 -2.77 14.37 -16.90
N PHE A 50 -2.37 13.79 -15.77
CA PHE A 50 -0.97 13.77 -15.38
C PHE A 50 -0.12 12.91 -16.31
N GLY A 51 -0.63 11.75 -16.76
CA GLY A 51 0.06 10.93 -17.76
C GLY A 51 0.21 11.65 -19.10
N ALA A 52 -0.85 12.32 -19.57
CA ALA A 52 -0.86 13.06 -20.83
C ALA A 52 0.18 14.19 -20.83
N VAL A 53 0.25 14.98 -19.74
CA VAL A 53 1.15 16.15 -19.69
C VAL A 53 2.60 15.81 -19.37
N THR A 54 2.86 14.65 -18.75
CA THR A 54 4.23 14.24 -18.37
C THR A 54 4.84 13.21 -19.32
N GLY A 55 4.03 12.59 -20.19
CA GLY A 55 4.42 11.43 -21.01
C GLY A 55 4.70 10.16 -20.18
N LEU A 56 4.48 10.18 -18.87
CA LEU A 56 4.70 9.04 -18.00
C LEU A 56 3.59 8.01 -18.15
N HIS A 57 3.97 6.73 -18.16
CA HIS A 57 2.99 5.66 -18.11
C HIS A 57 2.25 5.68 -16.76
N ARG A 58 0.93 5.44 -16.76
CA ARG A 58 0.09 5.58 -15.56
C ARG A 58 0.42 4.60 -14.44
N SER A 59 1.24 3.58 -14.68
CA SER A 59 1.76 2.68 -13.63
C SER A 59 2.95 3.25 -12.87
N ALA A 60 3.61 4.30 -13.39
CA ALA A 60 4.77 4.93 -12.75
C ALA A 60 4.38 5.81 -11.55
N PHE A 61 3.11 6.22 -11.46
CA PHE A 61 2.64 7.12 -10.42
C PHE A 61 1.25 6.76 -9.89
N THR A 62 0.97 7.19 -8.66
CA THR A 62 -0.34 7.02 -8.00
C THR A 62 -1.26 8.20 -8.31
N SER A 63 -2.58 8.02 -8.16
CA SER A 63 -3.56 9.12 -8.28
C SER A 63 -3.25 10.28 -7.33
N HIS A 64 -2.75 9.97 -6.12
CA HIS A 64 -2.31 10.94 -5.13
C HIS A 64 -1.10 11.77 -5.59
N THR A 65 -0.15 11.13 -6.28
CA THR A 65 1.02 11.82 -6.83
C THR A 65 0.61 12.77 -7.96
N ALA A 66 -0.25 12.29 -8.86
CA ALA A 66 -0.85 13.10 -9.92
C ALA A 66 -1.64 14.30 -9.37
N LEU A 67 -2.55 14.05 -8.42
CA LEU A 67 -3.38 15.09 -7.78
C LEU A 67 -2.53 16.17 -7.10
N ARG A 68 -1.50 15.77 -6.34
CA ARG A 68 -0.60 16.71 -5.64
C ARG A 68 0.09 17.67 -6.61
N HIS A 69 0.57 17.18 -7.75
CA HIS A 69 1.27 18.00 -8.73
C HIS A 69 0.32 18.87 -9.56
N LEU A 70 -0.88 18.38 -9.87
CA LEU A 70 -1.92 19.18 -10.53
C LEU A 70 -2.49 20.27 -9.61
N GLN A 71 -2.59 20.02 -8.30
CA GLN A 71 -2.96 21.03 -7.30
C GLN A 71 -1.95 22.18 -7.23
N ALA A 72 -0.66 21.89 -7.40
CA ALA A 72 0.39 22.92 -7.40
C ALA A 72 0.28 23.88 -8.60
N LEU A 73 -0.47 23.50 -9.65
CA LEU A 73 -0.80 24.37 -10.78
C LEU A 73 -1.98 25.32 -10.50
N LYS A 74 -2.55 25.28 -9.28
CA LYS A 74 -3.75 26.04 -8.88
C LYS A 74 -4.99 25.76 -9.74
N LEU A 75 -5.04 24.59 -10.39
CA LEU A 75 -6.24 24.11 -11.07
C LEU A 75 -7.28 23.65 -10.03
N PRO A 76 -8.60 23.87 -10.25
CA PRO A 76 -9.62 23.29 -9.40
C PRO A 76 -9.52 21.77 -9.44
N THR A 77 -9.53 21.12 -8.28
CA THR A 77 -9.43 19.66 -8.18
C THR A 77 -10.46 19.15 -7.19
N SER A 78 -10.68 17.83 -7.16
CA SER A 78 -11.33 17.17 -6.03
C SER A 78 -10.66 17.68 -4.75
N LEU A 79 -11.39 18.45 -3.94
CA LEU A 79 -10.86 19.09 -2.75
C LEU A 79 -10.27 18.04 -1.81
N ARG A 80 -9.15 18.36 -1.18
CA ARG A 80 -8.70 17.64 0.02
C ARG A 80 -9.56 18.09 1.20
N THR A 81 -10.86 17.85 1.17
CA THR A 81 -11.75 18.21 2.28
C THR A 81 -11.68 17.12 3.34
N LYS A 82 -11.17 17.47 4.52
CA LYS A 82 -11.45 16.75 5.76
C LYS A 82 -12.96 16.89 6.02
N GLY A 83 -13.67 15.76 6.06
CA GLY A 83 -15.03 15.69 6.58
C GLY A 83 -16.08 16.36 5.71
N ASP A 84 -16.62 15.59 4.75
CA ASP A 84 -18.07 15.54 4.55
C ASP A 84 -18.41 14.27 3.78
N VAL A 85 -18.76 13.23 4.54
CA VAL A 85 -19.43 12.05 4.02
C VAL A 85 -20.78 12.01 4.72
N HIS A 86 -21.79 12.59 4.07
CA HIS A 86 -23.15 12.12 4.23
C HIS A 86 -23.79 11.94 2.85
N ALA A 87 -24.04 10.67 2.56
CA ALA A 87 -25.24 10.16 1.92
C ALA A 87 -25.61 10.75 0.53
N ARG A 88 -25.42 9.96 -0.52
CA ARG A 88 -26.42 8.98 -0.96
C ARG A 88 -25.95 8.21 -2.19
N THR A 89 -26.13 6.90 -2.06
CA THR A 89 -26.71 5.99 -3.06
C THR A 89 -26.15 6.04 -4.47
N ASN A 90 -25.29 5.07 -4.76
CA ASN A 90 -25.56 4.18 -5.89
C ASN A 90 -25.14 2.76 -5.51
N LEU A 91 -26.11 2.02 -4.98
CA LEU A 91 -26.31 0.62 -5.35
C LEU A 91 -26.72 0.59 -6.83
N SER A 92 -25.84 1.07 -7.72
CA SER A 92 -25.89 0.67 -9.11
C SER A 92 -25.29 -0.72 -9.14
N SER A 93 -26.16 -1.71 -9.32
CA SER A 93 -25.89 -3.04 -9.86
C SER A 93 -24.40 -3.34 -9.97
N VAL A 94 -23.92 -4.25 -9.13
CA VAL A 94 -22.72 -5.02 -9.47
C VAL A 94 -23.10 -5.79 -10.74
N SER A 95 -22.94 -5.13 -11.88
CA SER A 95 -22.88 -5.78 -13.17
C SER A 95 -21.69 -6.71 -13.03
N SER A 96 -22.00 -7.99 -12.84
CA SER A 96 -21.10 -9.11 -13.02
C SER A 96 -20.65 -9.14 -14.49
N GLU A 97 -19.99 -8.10 -14.96
CA GLU A 97 -19.02 -8.27 -16.02
C GLU A 97 -17.78 -8.84 -15.35
N VAL A 98 -17.78 -10.16 -15.18
CA VAL A 98 -16.53 -10.92 -15.19
C VAL A 98 -15.84 -10.49 -16.47
N ARG A 99 -14.91 -9.53 -16.39
CA ARG A 99 -14.14 -9.10 -17.55
C ARG A 99 -13.54 -10.39 -18.14
N PRO A 100 -13.96 -10.81 -19.34
CA PRO A 100 -13.48 -12.05 -19.91
C PRO A 100 -11.96 -11.94 -20.01
N GLY A 101 -11.25 -12.84 -19.32
CA GLY A 101 -9.79 -12.87 -19.29
C GLY A 101 -9.12 -12.63 -17.93
N LEU A 102 -9.78 -12.13 -16.88
CA LEU A 102 -9.10 -11.99 -15.57
C LEU A 102 -8.82 -13.35 -14.91
N ALA A 103 -9.81 -14.26 -14.93
CA ALA A 103 -9.62 -15.62 -14.43
C ALA A 103 -8.54 -16.37 -15.22
N ALA A 104 -8.55 -16.22 -16.55
CA ALA A 104 -7.52 -16.78 -17.43
C ALA A 104 -6.13 -16.16 -17.16
N ALA A 105 -6.04 -14.83 -17.00
CA ALA A 105 -4.80 -14.14 -16.65
C ALA A 105 -4.25 -14.61 -15.30
N PHE A 106 -5.11 -14.80 -14.31
CA PHE A 106 -4.71 -15.32 -13.01
C PHE A 106 -4.21 -16.77 -13.12
N ALA A 107 -4.90 -17.62 -13.88
CA ALA A 107 -4.47 -18.99 -14.15
C ALA A 107 -3.12 -19.05 -14.88
N THR A 108 -2.92 -18.25 -15.93
CA THR A 108 -1.64 -18.13 -16.67
C THR A 108 -0.51 -17.71 -15.74
N LEU A 109 -0.74 -16.69 -14.91
CA LEU A 109 0.26 -16.20 -13.97
C LEU A 109 0.58 -17.25 -12.90
N LEU A 110 -0.43 -17.91 -12.33
CA LEU A 110 -0.23 -18.97 -11.34
C LEU A 110 0.50 -20.18 -11.92
N ALA A 111 0.17 -20.60 -13.14
CA ALA A 111 0.88 -21.69 -13.81
C ALA A 111 2.36 -21.37 -14.00
N PHE A 112 2.67 -20.12 -14.37
CA PHE A 112 4.05 -19.66 -14.51
C PHE A 112 4.80 -19.58 -13.18
N LEU A 113 4.14 -19.08 -12.11
CA LEU A 113 4.73 -18.97 -10.77
C LEU A 113 4.84 -20.32 -10.05
N GLY A 114 3.95 -21.26 -10.37
CA GLY A 114 3.86 -22.57 -9.74
C GLY A 114 4.88 -23.60 -10.24
N SER A 115 5.59 -23.31 -11.33
CA SER A 115 6.76 -24.11 -11.72
C SER A 115 7.86 -23.93 -10.68
N ALA A 116 8.44 -25.01 -10.18
CA ALA A 116 9.54 -24.92 -9.21
C ALA A 116 10.71 -24.06 -9.74
N ASP A 117 11.27 -23.25 -8.85
CA ASP A 117 12.45 -22.38 -9.05
C ASP A 117 12.34 -21.24 -10.08
N LEU A 118 11.42 -20.30 -9.83
CA LEU A 118 11.32 -19.03 -10.58
C LEU A 118 12.66 -18.27 -10.60
N THR A 119 13.38 -18.24 -9.47
CA THR A 119 14.64 -17.50 -9.36
C THR A 119 15.72 -18.10 -10.26
N GLY A 120 15.87 -19.43 -10.26
CA GLY A 120 16.78 -20.12 -11.17
C GLY A 120 16.39 -19.93 -12.64
N ARG A 121 15.11 -19.99 -12.98
CA ARG A 121 14.63 -19.72 -14.35
C ARG A 121 14.97 -18.31 -14.84
N ILE A 122 14.81 -17.30 -13.99
CA ILE A 122 15.18 -15.92 -14.33
C ILE A 122 16.70 -15.82 -14.51
N SER A 123 17.48 -16.40 -13.59
CA SER A 123 18.94 -16.36 -13.65
C SER A 123 19.51 -17.08 -14.88
N ASP A 124 18.95 -18.23 -15.28
CA ASP A 124 19.30 -18.94 -16.51
C ASP A 124 19.00 -18.09 -17.75
N LEU A 125 17.82 -17.46 -17.80
CA LEU A 125 17.46 -16.58 -18.90
C LEU A 125 18.39 -15.36 -18.98
N GLU A 126 18.74 -14.75 -17.84
CA GLU A 126 19.72 -13.65 -17.78
C GLU A 126 21.06 -14.06 -18.38
N ALA A 127 21.57 -15.25 -18.03
CA ALA A 127 22.82 -15.78 -18.58
C ALA A 127 22.72 -16.04 -20.09
N ARG A 128 21.62 -16.64 -20.55
CA ARG A 128 21.40 -17.01 -21.97
C ARG A 128 21.12 -15.80 -22.87
N LEU A 129 20.61 -14.70 -22.32
CA LEU A 129 20.42 -13.45 -23.05
C LEU A 129 21.74 -12.68 -23.31
N ASN A 130 22.85 -13.11 -22.73
CA ASN A 130 24.14 -12.46 -22.94
C ASN A 130 24.68 -12.74 -24.35
N GLY A 131 24.89 -11.68 -25.15
CA GLY A 131 25.55 -11.77 -26.47
C GLY A 131 24.71 -12.34 -27.61
N VAL A 132 23.41 -12.59 -27.39
CA VAL A 132 22.51 -13.13 -28.42
C VAL A 132 21.94 -12.06 -29.34
N ASP A 133 21.64 -12.44 -30.59
CA ASP A 133 21.02 -11.55 -31.57
C ASP A 133 19.49 -11.48 -31.43
N ARG A 134 18.85 -10.59 -32.21
CA ARG A 134 17.40 -10.36 -32.18
C ARG A 134 16.57 -11.64 -32.37
N ARG A 135 16.99 -12.54 -33.26
CA ARG A 135 16.23 -13.76 -33.59
C ARG A 135 16.35 -14.78 -32.45
N ALA A 136 17.54 -14.90 -31.89
CA ALA A 136 17.80 -15.74 -30.73
C ALA A 136 17.03 -15.24 -29.49
N VAL A 137 16.95 -13.93 -29.26
CA VAL A 137 16.15 -13.35 -28.15
C VAL A 137 14.68 -13.75 -28.22
N SER A 138 14.05 -13.68 -29.40
CA SER A 138 12.64 -14.08 -29.56
C SER A 138 12.42 -15.55 -29.22
N SER A 139 13.33 -16.42 -29.68
CA SER A 139 13.25 -17.87 -29.43
C SER A 139 13.44 -18.18 -27.93
N LEU A 140 14.42 -17.54 -27.29
CA LEU A 140 14.69 -17.69 -25.86
C LEU A 140 13.53 -17.19 -24.99
N ALA A 141 12.89 -16.08 -25.37
CA ALA A 141 11.74 -15.55 -24.64
C ALA A 141 10.53 -16.50 -24.73
N GLU A 142 10.28 -17.11 -25.89
CA GLU A 142 9.23 -18.11 -26.07
C GLU A 142 9.50 -19.37 -25.25
N GLU A 143 10.72 -19.92 -25.31
CA GLU A 143 11.15 -21.08 -24.51
C GLU A 143 11.02 -20.83 -23.00
N ALA A 144 11.37 -19.62 -22.56
CA ALA A 144 11.24 -19.23 -21.16
C ALA A 144 9.78 -18.96 -20.73
N GLY A 145 8.82 -18.96 -21.67
CA GLY A 145 7.43 -18.56 -21.43
C GLY A 145 7.25 -17.06 -21.15
N MET A 146 8.27 -16.24 -21.46
CA MET A 146 8.31 -14.79 -21.25
C MET A 146 7.68 -14.03 -22.42
N GLY A 147 6.43 -14.39 -22.75
CA GLY A 147 5.67 -13.78 -23.83
C GLY A 147 4.86 -12.56 -23.43
N SER A 148 4.31 -11.87 -24.43
CA SER A 148 3.38 -10.73 -24.25
C SER A 148 2.14 -11.10 -23.42
N GLU A 149 1.65 -12.32 -23.57
CA GLU A 149 0.49 -12.84 -22.81
C GLU A 149 0.80 -12.96 -21.31
N LEU A 150 1.97 -13.45 -20.92
CA LEU A 150 2.40 -13.50 -19.52
C LEU A 150 2.53 -12.09 -18.94
N LEU A 151 3.16 -11.17 -19.68
CA LEU A 151 3.31 -9.78 -19.23
C LEU A 151 1.94 -9.09 -19.06
N ARG A 152 1.03 -9.28 -20.02
CA ARG A 152 -0.34 -8.77 -19.96
C ARG A 152 -1.07 -9.34 -18.74
N ALA A 153 -0.97 -10.65 -18.52
CA ALA A 153 -1.58 -11.31 -17.36
C ALA A 153 -1.04 -10.76 -16.03
N ALA A 154 0.29 -10.63 -15.90
CA ALA A 154 0.94 -10.08 -14.72
C ALA A 154 0.50 -8.63 -14.44
N LEU A 155 0.44 -7.78 -15.47
CA LEU A 155 -0.01 -6.39 -15.34
C LEU A 155 -1.49 -6.29 -14.94
N LEU A 156 -2.36 -7.13 -15.53
CA LEU A 156 -3.79 -7.19 -15.17
C LEU A 156 -3.97 -7.62 -13.71
N VAL A 157 -3.33 -8.70 -13.29
CA VAL A 157 -3.40 -9.17 -11.89
C VAL A 157 -2.84 -8.13 -10.93
N ARG A 158 -1.72 -7.49 -11.26
CA ARG A 158 -1.11 -6.43 -10.44
C ARG A 158 -2.04 -5.24 -10.20
N GLN A 159 -2.86 -4.86 -11.18
CA GLN A 159 -3.86 -3.79 -11.01
C GLN A 159 -4.88 -4.11 -9.91
N HIS A 160 -5.14 -5.39 -9.66
CA HIS A 160 -6.11 -5.86 -8.66
C HIS A 160 -5.46 -6.27 -7.33
N ALA A 161 -4.16 -6.60 -7.31
CA ALA A 161 -3.45 -7.08 -6.13
C ALA A 161 -3.47 -6.08 -4.94
N GLY A 162 -3.48 -4.78 -5.22
CA GLY A 162 -3.62 -3.75 -4.16
C GLY A 162 -4.96 -3.86 -3.44
N ARG A 163 -6.06 -4.00 -4.21
CA ARG A 163 -7.41 -4.15 -3.66
C ARG A 163 -7.58 -5.44 -2.86
N LEU A 164 -6.86 -6.51 -3.23
CA LEU A 164 -6.83 -7.74 -2.44
C LEU A 164 -6.22 -7.49 -1.06
N SER A 165 -5.16 -6.68 -0.97
CA SER A 165 -4.55 -6.31 0.31
C SER A 165 -5.54 -5.52 1.18
N ASP A 166 -6.28 -4.59 0.58
CA ASP A 166 -7.33 -3.81 1.28
C ASP A 166 -8.44 -4.71 1.81
N VAL A 167 -8.91 -5.68 1.01
CA VAL A 167 -9.94 -6.65 1.41
C VAL A 167 -9.45 -7.54 2.55
N ILE A 168 -8.22 -8.06 2.47
CA ILE A 168 -7.63 -8.87 3.54
C ILE A 168 -7.57 -8.09 4.85
N HIS A 169 -7.11 -6.83 4.79
CA HIS A 169 -7.02 -5.97 5.97
C HIS A 169 -8.41 -5.68 6.59
N ALA A 170 -9.38 -5.27 5.76
CA ALA A 170 -10.75 -5.02 6.21
C ALA A 170 -11.41 -6.27 6.81
N ALA A 171 -11.24 -7.43 6.17
CA ALA A 171 -11.77 -8.70 6.64
C ALA A 171 -11.14 -9.12 7.97
N ALA A 172 -9.81 -9.01 8.11
CA ALA A 172 -9.11 -9.33 9.34
C ALA A 172 -9.64 -8.51 10.53
N ILE A 173 -9.74 -7.18 10.38
CA ILE A 173 -10.28 -6.32 11.44
C ILE A 173 -11.73 -6.71 11.77
N THR A 174 -12.59 -6.84 10.76
CA THR A 174 -14.02 -7.13 10.95
C THR A 174 -14.26 -8.46 11.66
N LEU A 175 -13.47 -9.50 11.34
CA LEU A 175 -13.57 -10.81 11.97
C LEU A 175 -12.98 -10.85 13.38
N VAL A 176 -11.97 -10.02 13.66
CA VAL A 176 -11.35 -9.93 14.99
C VAL A 176 -12.21 -9.13 15.97
N LEU A 177 -12.89 -8.08 15.52
CA LEU A 177 -13.64 -7.16 16.40
C LEU A 177 -14.59 -7.88 17.39
N PRO A 178 -15.47 -8.80 16.97
CA PRO A 178 -16.36 -9.51 17.89
C PRO A 178 -15.65 -10.36 18.94
N LYS A 179 -14.39 -10.73 18.69
CA LYS A 179 -13.60 -11.59 19.57
C LYS A 179 -12.79 -10.79 20.60
N ILE A 180 -12.53 -9.51 20.34
CA ILE A 180 -11.66 -8.67 21.18
C ILE A 180 -12.44 -7.60 21.95
N LEU A 181 -13.62 -7.19 21.47
CA LEU A 181 -14.44 -6.20 22.17
C LEU A 181 -15.01 -6.80 23.44
N GLU A 182 -14.79 -6.10 24.56
CA GLU A 182 -15.38 -6.46 25.85
C GLU A 182 -16.84 -5.96 25.95
N ASP A 183 -17.59 -6.50 26.90
CA ASP A 183 -18.95 -6.03 27.18
C ASP A 183 -18.95 -4.51 27.48
N GLY A 184 -19.78 -3.80 26.72
CA GLY A 184 -19.92 -2.35 26.80
C GLY A 184 -18.78 -1.54 26.17
N GLU A 185 -17.75 -2.16 25.62
CA GLU A 185 -16.71 -1.47 24.85
C GLU A 185 -17.29 -0.93 23.53
N ARG A 186 -16.94 0.31 23.18
CA ARG A 186 -17.49 1.00 22.00
C ARG A 186 -16.39 1.50 21.09
N VAL A 187 -16.56 1.25 19.81
CA VAL A 187 -15.74 1.87 18.76
C VAL A 187 -16.03 3.37 18.74
N VAL A 188 -15.02 4.19 19.10
CA VAL A 188 -15.17 5.66 19.24
C VAL A 188 -14.79 6.42 17.98
N ARG A 189 -14.02 5.79 17.09
CA ARG A 189 -13.80 6.28 15.71
C ARG A 189 -14.02 5.15 14.73
N ARG A 190 -14.57 5.48 13.57
CA ARG A 190 -14.76 4.52 12.47
C ARG A 190 -13.42 3.80 12.18
N PRO A 191 -13.37 2.45 12.16
CA PRO A 191 -12.14 1.72 11.89
C PRO A 191 -11.58 2.00 10.49
N SER A 192 -10.26 1.93 10.36
CA SER A 192 -9.56 2.13 9.09
C SER A 192 -9.61 0.86 8.22
N LEU A 193 -10.77 0.55 7.66
CA LEU A 193 -10.97 -0.67 6.84
C LEU A 193 -10.48 -0.52 5.39
N ALA A 194 -9.31 0.13 5.20
CA ALA A 194 -8.69 0.36 3.90
C ALA A 194 -9.56 1.12 2.85
N ALA A 195 -10.62 1.81 3.27
CA ALA A 195 -11.49 2.63 2.39
C ALA A 195 -10.86 3.98 1.99
N GLY A 196 -9.54 4.16 2.17
CA GLY A 196 -8.80 5.40 1.89
C GLY A 196 -8.04 5.95 3.12
N ASN A 197 -7.06 6.81 2.86
CA ASN A 197 -6.22 7.44 3.89
C ASN A 197 -6.90 8.68 4.47
N ASP A 198 -7.53 8.54 5.63
CA ASP A 198 -7.99 9.66 6.44
C ASP A 198 -6.95 9.98 7.50
N LEU A 199 -6.27 11.11 7.33
CA LEU A 199 -5.23 11.56 8.25
C LEU A 199 -5.75 11.93 9.65
N SER A 200 -7.07 11.91 9.88
CA SER A 200 -7.67 12.06 11.22
C SER A 200 -7.76 10.74 12.00
N ARG A 201 -7.41 9.61 11.37
CA ARG A 201 -7.40 8.27 11.98
C ARG A 201 -5.96 7.82 12.21
N PRO A 202 -5.39 8.04 13.41
CA PRO A 202 -4.03 7.62 13.70
C PRO A 202 -3.89 6.11 13.74
N TYR A 203 -4.93 5.36 14.15
CA TYR A 203 -4.86 3.91 14.33
C TYR A 203 -5.91 3.19 13.48
N ASP A 204 -5.69 1.90 13.22
CA ASP A 204 -6.63 1.04 12.50
C ASP A 204 -7.94 0.84 13.29
N LEU A 205 -7.82 0.73 14.61
CA LEU A 205 -8.94 0.63 15.54
C LEU A 205 -8.75 1.57 16.74
N GLU A 206 -9.81 2.30 17.07
CA GLU A 206 -9.92 3.08 18.30
C GLU A 206 -11.26 2.80 18.97
N THR A 207 -11.19 2.33 20.22
CA THR A 207 -12.35 2.21 21.12
C THR A 207 -12.18 3.16 22.29
N ASP A 208 -13.17 3.16 23.18
CA ASP A 208 -13.09 3.82 24.49
C ASP A 208 -12.07 3.17 25.43
N ARG A 209 -11.61 1.94 25.13
CA ARG A 209 -10.67 1.17 25.97
C ARG A 209 -9.33 0.86 25.31
N ARG A 210 -9.23 0.82 23.98
CA ARG A 210 -8.02 0.39 23.26
C ARG A 210 -7.73 1.19 22.00
N ILE A 211 -6.47 1.09 21.58
CA ILE A 211 -5.99 1.47 20.25
C ILE A 211 -5.27 0.27 19.64
N ALA A 212 -5.41 0.06 18.33
CA ALA A 212 -4.74 -1.05 17.69
C ALA A 212 -4.31 -0.80 16.25
N GLU A 213 -3.26 -1.52 15.86
CA GLU A 213 -2.72 -1.63 14.50
C GLU A 213 -2.76 -3.08 14.04
N PHE A 214 -3.08 -3.32 12.77
CA PHE A 214 -3.24 -4.65 12.18
C PHE A 214 -2.29 -4.88 11.00
N LYS A 215 -1.31 -5.77 11.17
CA LYS A 215 -0.37 -6.17 10.11
C LYS A 215 -0.59 -7.63 9.69
N VAL A 216 -1.36 -7.79 8.62
CA VAL A 216 -1.77 -9.09 8.06
C VAL A 216 -0.77 -9.62 7.00
N SER A 217 0.37 -8.97 6.81
CA SER A 217 1.36 -9.39 5.81
C SER A 217 2.17 -10.60 6.27
N VAL A 218 2.14 -11.69 5.50
CA VAL A 218 2.96 -12.91 5.72
C VAL A 218 4.43 -12.68 5.32
N TRP A 219 5.35 -13.24 6.10
CA TRP A 219 6.80 -13.06 5.96
C TRP A 219 7.43 -14.25 5.23
N LYS A 220 8.31 -14.00 4.25
CA LYS A 220 8.90 -15.02 3.36
C LYS A 220 10.43 -14.96 3.26
N GLY A 221 11.11 -14.34 4.22
CA GLY A 221 12.58 -14.27 4.33
C GLY A 221 13.17 -12.92 3.91
N ALA A 222 12.67 -12.31 2.83
CA ALA A 222 13.09 -10.97 2.35
C ALA A 222 12.18 -9.84 2.90
N ASP A 223 12.09 -9.72 4.23
CA ASP A 223 11.05 -8.93 4.90
C ASP A 223 11.53 -7.60 5.49
N ALA A 224 12.64 -7.03 4.99
CA ALA A 224 13.22 -5.81 5.56
C ALA A 224 12.20 -4.64 5.66
N MET A 225 11.39 -4.42 4.64
CA MET A 225 10.35 -3.38 4.68
C MET A 225 9.20 -3.73 5.62
N ARG A 226 8.82 -5.01 5.74
CA ARG A 226 7.79 -5.46 6.68
C ARG A 226 8.26 -5.34 8.13
N LYS A 227 9.50 -5.71 8.41
CA LYS A 227 10.19 -5.53 9.70
C LYS A 227 10.23 -4.06 10.13
N ARG A 228 10.56 -3.15 9.22
CA ARG A 228 10.54 -1.70 9.48
C ARG A 228 9.13 -1.19 9.72
N GLY A 229 8.18 -1.61 8.90
CA GLY A 229 6.76 -1.28 9.05
C GLY A 229 6.28 -1.65 10.45
N VAL A 230 6.33 -2.93 10.80
CA VAL A 230 5.84 -3.43 12.10
C VAL A 230 6.51 -2.76 13.30
N PHE A 231 7.80 -2.41 13.19
CA PHE A 231 8.49 -1.66 14.24
C PHE A 231 7.99 -0.21 14.33
N ALA A 232 7.73 0.45 13.19
CA ALA A 232 7.15 1.79 13.18
C ALA A 232 5.75 1.80 13.82
N ASP A 233 4.91 0.79 13.60
CA ASP A 233 3.60 0.70 14.23
C ASP A 233 3.71 0.44 15.74
N LEU A 234 4.65 -0.41 16.17
CA LEU A 234 4.96 -0.61 17.59
C LEU A 234 5.34 0.72 18.26
N VAL A 235 6.24 1.48 17.64
CA VAL A 235 6.64 2.81 18.12
C VAL A 235 5.43 3.76 18.16
N HIS A 236 4.60 3.76 17.12
CA HIS A 236 3.43 4.61 17.05
C HIS A 236 2.47 4.35 18.21
N LEU A 237 2.16 3.07 18.48
CA LEU A 237 1.36 2.64 19.61
C LEU A 237 2.01 2.99 20.96
N ALA A 238 3.33 2.83 21.07
CA ALA A 238 4.07 3.15 22.28
C ALA A 238 4.05 4.65 22.61
N LEU A 239 3.94 5.52 21.61
CA LEU A 239 3.84 6.98 21.78
C LEU A 239 2.48 7.46 22.31
N ASP A 240 1.45 6.63 22.27
CA ASP A 240 0.10 7.05 22.68
C ASP A 240 0.00 7.38 24.17
N THR A 241 -0.53 8.54 24.52
CA THR A 241 -0.68 8.96 25.93
C THR A 241 -2.13 8.97 26.41
N SER A 242 -3.07 8.41 25.64
CA SER A 242 -4.50 8.50 25.92
C SER A 242 -4.97 7.65 27.11
N GLY A 243 -4.11 6.76 27.62
CA GLY A 243 -4.46 5.79 28.67
C GLY A 243 -5.18 4.54 28.15
N ARG A 244 -5.52 4.48 26.86
CA ARG A 244 -6.08 3.29 26.21
C ARG A 244 -5.02 2.18 26.09
N ARG A 245 -5.48 0.93 26.08
CA ARG A 245 -4.61 -0.25 25.87
C ARG A 245 -4.07 -0.29 24.44
N PRO A 246 -2.75 -0.23 24.22
CA PRO A 246 -2.17 -0.33 22.89
C PRO A 246 -1.94 -1.80 22.49
N GLN A 247 -2.41 -2.18 21.29
CA GLN A 247 -2.31 -3.56 20.81
C GLN A 247 -1.84 -3.63 19.35
N LEU A 248 -0.88 -4.51 19.08
CA LEU A 248 -0.36 -4.76 17.73
C LEU A 248 -0.70 -6.19 17.32
N TYR A 249 -1.61 -6.31 16.35
CA TYR A 249 -2.06 -7.58 15.80
C TYR A 249 -1.23 -7.93 14.57
N VAL A 250 -0.61 -9.12 14.56
CA VAL A 250 0.28 -9.55 13.47
C VAL A 250 -0.10 -10.93 12.94
N ALA A 251 0.14 -11.13 11.65
CA ALA A 251 0.02 -12.41 10.97
C ALA A 251 1.16 -13.37 11.36
N GLY A 252 0.92 -14.21 12.36
CA GLY A 252 1.79 -15.30 12.76
C GLY A 252 2.99 -14.91 13.65
N PRO A 253 3.74 -15.93 14.14
CA PRO A 253 4.86 -15.72 15.07
C PRO A 253 6.06 -14.88 14.57
N PRO A 254 6.44 -14.88 13.27
CA PRO A 254 7.70 -14.25 12.83
C PRO A 254 7.85 -12.78 13.20
N ALA A 255 6.77 -12.00 13.13
CA ALA A 255 6.80 -10.58 13.48
C ALA A 255 7.04 -10.36 14.98
N ILE A 256 6.37 -11.15 15.84
CA ILE A 256 6.57 -11.11 17.29
C ILE A 256 8.00 -11.53 17.65
N HIS A 257 8.50 -12.61 17.05
CA HIS A 257 9.87 -13.07 17.26
C HIS A 257 10.90 -12.02 16.85
N PHE A 258 10.66 -11.32 15.74
CA PHE A 258 11.51 -10.19 15.33
C PHE A 258 11.50 -9.07 16.37
N LEU A 259 10.33 -8.58 16.79
CA LEU A 259 10.24 -7.49 17.76
C LEU A 259 10.91 -7.86 19.09
N ARG A 260 10.75 -9.10 19.55
CA ARG A 260 11.32 -9.57 20.84
C ARG A 260 12.80 -9.99 20.76
N GLY A 261 13.32 -10.30 19.56
CA GLY A 261 14.65 -10.88 19.40
C GLY A 261 15.67 -10.01 18.67
N ALA A 262 15.23 -9.00 17.92
CA ALA A 262 16.10 -8.24 17.04
C ALA A 262 17.14 -7.40 17.78
N ARG A 263 18.40 -7.56 17.39
CA ARG A 263 19.55 -6.76 17.86
C ARG A 263 19.78 -5.48 17.06
N GLY A 264 19.14 -5.35 15.89
CA GLY A 264 19.18 -4.11 15.11
C GLY A 264 18.58 -2.95 15.90
N THR A 265 19.06 -1.74 15.65
CA THR A 265 18.68 -0.53 16.40
C THR A 265 17.35 0.06 15.93
N ALA A 266 16.75 0.90 16.77
CA ALA A 266 15.59 1.70 16.40
C ALA A 266 15.89 2.61 15.19
N GLU A 267 17.13 3.08 15.03
CA GLU A 267 17.58 3.83 13.86
C GLU A 267 17.36 3.04 12.56
N TRP A 268 17.80 1.77 12.51
CA TRP A 268 17.58 0.91 11.35
C TRP A 268 16.09 0.65 11.10
N GLY A 269 15.33 0.44 12.19
CA GLY A 269 13.90 0.18 12.14
C GLY A 269 13.09 1.35 11.60
N LEU A 270 13.50 2.58 11.92
CA LEU A 270 12.79 3.81 11.58
C LEU A 270 13.41 4.59 10.40
N ASN A 271 14.44 4.06 9.73
CA ASN A 271 15.13 4.81 8.67
C ASN A 271 14.26 5.16 7.45
N ARG A 272 13.14 4.45 7.23
CA ARG A 272 12.14 4.75 6.19
C ARG A 272 10.86 5.38 6.75
N SER A 273 10.80 5.63 8.05
CA SER A 273 9.66 6.24 8.72
C SER A 273 9.66 7.76 8.54
N SER A 274 8.50 8.38 8.82
CA SER A 274 8.39 9.84 8.74
C SER A 274 9.33 10.53 9.75
N PRO A 275 9.85 11.74 9.44
CA PRO A 275 10.65 12.51 10.38
C PRO A 275 9.92 12.74 11.72
N ARG A 276 8.60 12.94 11.66
CA ARG A 276 7.76 13.12 12.85
C ARG A 276 7.79 11.92 13.79
N LEU A 277 7.73 10.69 13.25
CA LEU A 277 7.76 9.48 14.09
C LEU A 277 9.13 9.32 14.76
N ARG A 278 10.21 9.59 14.02
CA ARG A 278 11.58 9.55 14.55
C ARG A 278 11.79 10.59 15.65
N GLN A 279 11.38 11.83 15.40
CA GLN A 279 11.45 12.90 16.39
C GLN A 279 10.65 12.55 17.64
N GLY A 280 9.41 12.06 17.47
CA GLY A 280 8.58 11.64 18.60
C GLY A 280 9.21 10.49 19.41
N PHE A 281 9.88 9.56 18.73
CA PHE A 281 10.67 8.53 19.41
C PHE A 281 11.79 9.16 20.26
N GLU A 282 12.61 10.04 19.67
CA GLU A 282 13.74 10.66 20.35
C GLU A 282 13.31 11.51 21.56
N GLU A 283 12.25 12.29 21.38
CA GLU A 283 11.67 13.14 22.44
C GLU A 283 11.12 12.31 23.61
N ARG A 284 10.52 11.15 23.34
CA ARG A 284 9.83 10.36 24.36
C ARG A 284 10.70 9.27 24.99
N PHE A 285 11.56 8.65 24.21
CA PHE A 285 12.28 7.43 24.58
C PHE A 285 13.80 7.58 24.57
N GLY A 286 14.32 8.70 24.05
CA GLY A 286 15.76 8.94 23.94
C GLY A 286 16.34 8.43 22.62
N PRO A 287 17.67 8.22 22.55
CA PRO A 287 18.38 8.02 21.29
C PRO A 287 17.95 6.76 20.53
N LEU A 288 18.10 6.80 19.20
CA LEU A 288 17.71 5.74 18.27
C LEU A 288 18.67 4.53 18.24
N ASP A 289 19.75 4.56 19.00
CA ASP A 289 20.75 3.48 19.07
C ASP A 289 20.29 2.28 19.91
N VAL A 290 19.17 2.41 20.63
CA VAL A 290 18.58 1.31 21.40
C VAL A 290 18.21 0.12 20.49
N PRO A 291 18.58 -1.12 20.87
CA PRO A 291 18.15 -2.31 20.15
C PRO A 291 16.63 -2.48 20.17
N ILE A 292 16.05 -2.92 19.04
CA ILE A 292 14.60 -3.12 18.89
C ILE A 292 14.02 -4.01 19.99
N ARG A 293 14.70 -5.10 20.34
CA ARG A 293 14.27 -6.00 21.43
C ARG A 293 14.24 -5.31 22.79
N ASP A 294 15.20 -4.43 23.06
CA ASP A 294 15.34 -3.75 24.35
C ASP A 294 14.27 -2.65 24.44
N PHE A 295 14.00 -1.94 23.34
CA PHE A 295 12.85 -1.04 23.24
C PHE A 295 11.52 -1.78 23.44
N THR A 296 11.36 -2.94 22.80
CA THR A 296 10.15 -3.76 22.88
C THR A 296 9.90 -4.28 24.29
N ALA A 297 10.95 -4.71 25.00
CA ALA A 297 10.84 -5.22 26.37
C ALA A 297 10.72 -4.10 27.42
N GLY A 298 11.25 -2.90 27.14
CA GLY A 298 11.24 -1.76 28.04
C GLY A 298 10.17 -0.72 27.68
N PRO A 299 10.53 0.41 27.04
CA PRO A 299 9.60 1.51 26.77
C PRO A 299 8.29 1.14 26.06
N ALA A 300 8.30 0.15 25.15
CA ALA A 300 7.11 -0.34 24.46
C ALA A 300 6.47 -1.57 25.13
N GLY A 301 6.92 -1.98 26.32
CA GLY A 301 6.46 -3.20 26.99
C GLY A 301 4.97 -3.24 27.34
N ARG A 302 4.29 -2.08 27.34
CA ARG A 302 2.83 -1.99 27.49
C ARG A 302 2.03 -2.31 26.22
N VAL A 303 2.69 -2.40 25.06
CA VAL A 303 2.02 -2.73 23.80
C VAL A 303 1.87 -4.24 23.71
N GLU A 304 0.62 -4.70 23.67
CA GLU A 304 0.32 -6.13 23.58
C GLU A 304 0.57 -6.63 22.14
N LEU A 305 1.48 -7.59 21.99
CA LEU A 305 1.76 -8.23 20.71
C LEU A 305 0.89 -9.48 20.57
N ILE A 306 -0.04 -9.47 19.62
CA ILE A 306 -1.09 -10.50 19.49
C ILE A 306 -0.96 -11.19 18.14
N ASP A 307 -0.90 -12.51 18.16
CA ASP A 307 -0.90 -13.33 16.94
C ASP A 307 -2.34 -13.54 16.45
N LEU A 308 -2.63 -13.05 15.24
CA LEU A 308 -3.94 -13.18 14.60
C LEU A 308 -4.35 -14.64 14.38
N THR A 309 -3.40 -15.57 14.24
CA THR A 309 -3.71 -17.00 14.05
C THR A 309 -4.38 -17.63 15.27
N VAL A 310 -4.20 -17.05 16.45
CA VAL A 310 -4.88 -17.48 17.68
C VAL A 310 -6.36 -17.04 17.69
N LEU A 311 -6.65 -15.87 17.11
CA LEU A 311 -8.00 -15.32 17.06
C LEU A 311 -8.80 -15.80 15.85
N LEU A 312 -8.11 -16.09 14.75
CA LEU A 312 -8.68 -16.56 13.49
C LEU A 312 -8.09 -17.94 13.09
N PRO A 313 -8.27 -18.99 13.92
CA PRO A 313 -7.71 -20.32 13.64
C PRO A 313 -8.18 -20.89 12.30
N GLU A 314 -9.37 -20.52 11.84
CA GLU A 314 -9.97 -20.95 10.57
C GLU A 314 -9.16 -20.56 9.33
N VAL A 315 -8.34 -19.51 9.42
CA VAL A 315 -7.48 -19.02 8.32
C VAL A 315 -6.00 -19.10 8.65
N ALA A 316 -5.62 -19.70 9.78
CA ALA A 316 -4.23 -19.79 10.22
C ALA A 316 -3.33 -20.45 9.16
N ALA A 317 -3.80 -21.50 8.48
CA ALA A 317 -3.07 -22.18 7.42
C ALA A 317 -2.79 -21.30 6.18
N ALA A 318 -3.57 -20.23 5.97
CA ALA A 318 -3.33 -19.27 4.88
C ALA A 318 -2.43 -18.09 5.31
N ILE A 319 -2.18 -17.96 6.62
CA ILE A 319 -1.40 -16.89 7.24
C ILE A 319 0.06 -17.34 7.51
N ILE A 320 0.28 -18.65 7.71
CA ILE A 320 1.58 -19.28 7.97
C ILE A 320 2.23 -19.69 6.65
#